data_AF-A0A1R0H6W6-F1
#
_entry.id   AF-A0A1R0H6W6-F1
#
_cell.length_a   1.000
_cell.length_b   1.000
_cell.length_c   1.000
_cell.angle_alpha   90.00
_cell.angle_beta   90.00
_cell.angle_gamma   90.00
#
_symmetry.space_group_name_H-M   'P 1'
#
loop_
_entity.id
_entity.type
_entity.pdbx_description
1 polymer ?
#
loop_
_entity_poly.entity_id
_entity_poly.type
_entity_poly.pdbx_seq_one_letter_code
_entity_poly.pdbx_strand_id
1 'polypeptide(L)'
;MVCNKRDIEKSTEMSEIRKMLESELNKLRSTQTSALDKHDDEEEYKEQVYLGVDGVDFNFDQIPNQVSFIETSFVTSVDKLPVLVGTSDLLSWVMDQIDE
;
A
#
# COMPACT_ATOMS: atom_id res chain seq x y z
N MET A 1 3.24 -2.53 -3.48
CA MET A 1 3.90 -2.07 -2.24
C MET A 1 5.19 -2.85 -2.03
N VAL A 2 6.29 -2.13 -1.79
CA VAL A 2 7.61 -2.75 -1.58
C VAL A 2 7.95 -2.74 -0.09
N CYS A 3 7.95 -3.92 0.53
CA CYS A 3 8.38 -4.17 1.91
C CYS A 3 9.91 -4.25 1.96
N ASN A 4 10.57 -3.10 2.11
CA ASN A 4 12.02 -2.98 2.17
C ASN A 4 12.57 -3.39 3.55
N LYS A 5 13.90 -3.59 3.63
CA LYS A 5 14.68 -3.88 4.84
C LYS A 5 14.39 -5.24 5.45
N ARG A 6 14.10 -6.24 4.62
CA ARG A 6 13.89 -7.64 5.07
C ARG A 6 15.17 -8.32 5.58
N ASP A 7 16.32 -7.68 5.41
CA ASP A 7 17.61 -8.09 6.00
C ASP A 7 17.69 -7.84 7.52
N ILE A 8 16.81 -7.00 8.08
CA ILE A 8 16.78 -6.71 9.51
C ILE A 8 15.93 -7.76 10.22
N GLU A 9 16.46 -8.43 11.25
CA GLU A 9 15.75 -9.48 12.01
C GLU A 9 14.41 -8.99 12.60
N LYS A 10 14.34 -7.71 13.01
CA LYS A 10 13.12 -7.08 13.53
C LYS A 10 12.16 -6.59 12.44
N SER A 11 12.39 -6.95 11.18
CA SER A 11 11.54 -6.53 10.07
C SER A 11 10.21 -7.27 10.13
N THR A 12 9.12 -6.50 10.08
CA THR A 12 7.76 -7.04 10.02
C THR A 12 7.54 -7.78 8.71
N GLU A 13 6.86 -8.93 8.76
CA GLU A 13 6.56 -9.72 7.56
C GLU A 13 5.55 -9.03 6.67
N MET A 14 5.63 -9.29 5.36
CA MET A 14 4.69 -8.76 4.37
C MET A 14 3.22 -8.96 4.75
N SER A 15 2.88 -10.15 5.27
CA SER A 15 1.50 -10.51 5.61
C SER A 15 0.95 -9.64 6.76
N GLU A 16 1.79 -9.30 7.73
CA GLU A 16 1.46 -8.41 8.84
C GLU A 16 1.39 -6.96 8.39
N ILE A 17 2.35 -6.51 7.55
CA ILE A 17 2.33 -5.17 6.96
C ILE A 17 1.03 -4.94 6.19
N ARG A 18 0.62 -5.91 5.37
CA ARG A 18 -0.65 -5.86 4.62
C ARG A 18 -1.84 -5.68 5.56
N LYS A 19 -1.97 -6.53 6.57
CA LYS A 19 -3.06 -6.46 7.56
C LYS A 19 -3.09 -5.13 8.32
N MET A 20 -1.93 -4.61 8.73
CA MET A 20 -1.86 -3.34 9.44
C MET A 20 -2.30 -2.18 8.55
N LEU A 21 -1.88 -2.18 7.29
CA LEU A 21 -2.27 -1.15 6.33
C LEU A 21 -3.76 -1.24 5.99
N GLU A 22 -4.29 -2.45 5.81
CA GLU A 22 -5.73 -2.66 5.59
C GLU A 22 -6.54 -2.11 6.77
N SER A 23 -6.14 -2.44 8.00
CA SER A 23 -6.77 -1.93 9.22
C SER A 23 -6.68 -0.41 9.34
N GLU A 24 -5.52 0.18 9.03
CA GLU A 24 -5.33 1.62 9.16
C GLU A 24 -6.08 2.40 8.07
N LEU A 25 -6.10 1.90 6.83
CA LEU A 25 -6.90 2.47 5.75
C LEU A 25 -8.39 2.37 6.05
N ASN A 26 -8.84 1.28 6.68
CA ASN A 26 -10.23 1.14 7.14
C ASN A 26 -10.62 2.22 8.16
N LYS A 27 -9.72 2.56 9.09
CA LYS A 27 -9.92 3.68 10.01
C LYS A 27 -9.87 5.03 9.29
N LEU A 28 -8.92 5.20 8.38
CA LEU A 28 -8.75 6.47 7.68
C LEU A 28 -9.99 6.81 6.84
N ARG A 29 -10.51 5.86 6.06
CA ARG A 29 -11.72 6.09 5.24
C ARG A 29 -12.96 6.38 6.09
N SER A 30 -13.11 5.74 7.25
CA SER A 30 -14.25 6.00 8.15
C SER A 30 -14.15 7.38 8.81
N THR A 31 -12.96 7.79 9.25
CA THR A 31 -12.76 9.14 9.81
C THR A 31 -12.95 10.24 8.76
N GLN A 32 -12.49 10.02 7.52
CA GLN A 32 -12.68 10.99 6.44
C GLN A 32 -14.16 11.14 6.09
N THR A 33 -14.90 10.02 5.95
CA THR A 33 -16.35 10.03 5.70
C THR A 33 -17.10 10.73 6.84
N SER A 34 -16.76 10.41 8.11
CA SER A 34 -17.40 11.04 9.29
C SER A 34 -17.08 12.53 9.47
N ALA A 35 -15.96 13.01 8.92
CA ALA A 35 -15.60 14.44 8.94
C ALA A 35 -16.36 15.23 7.86
N LEU A 36 -16.66 14.58 6.73
CA LEU A 36 -17.40 15.15 5.61
C LEU A 36 -18.90 15.27 5.94
N ASP A 37 -19.48 14.30 6.64
CA ASP A 37 -20.87 14.37 7.15
C ASP A 37 -21.12 15.56 8.10
N LYS A 38 -20.07 16.20 8.62
CA LYS A 38 -20.17 17.35 9.55
C LYS A 38 -20.05 18.71 8.86
N HIS A 39 -19.71 18.75 7.58
CA HIS A 39 -19.64 19.96 6.78
C HIS A 39 -20.62 19.85 5.61
N ASP A 40 -21.91 19.87 5.94
CA ASP A 40 -22.96 20.17 4.97
C ASP A 40 -23.07 21.69 4.89
N ASP A 41 -22.26 22.27 4.01
CA ASP A 41 -22.57 23.47 3.22
C ASP A 41 -21.27 24.02 2.60
N GLU A 42 -21.32 24.20 1.27
CA GLU A 42 -20.38 24.92 0.39
C GLU A 42 -19.28 24.11 -0.33
N GLU A 43 -19.68 23.71 -1.55
CA GLU A 43 -18.96 23.89 -2.82
C GLU A 43 -17.84 22.92 -3.25
N GLU A 44 -18.00 22.49 -4.51
CA GLU A 44 -17.08 21.82 -5.43
C GLU A 44 -16.90 20.30 -5.33
N TYR A 45 -17.71 19.63 -6.16
CA TYR A 45 -17.59 18.29 -6.77
C TYR A 45 -16.16 17.82 -7.08
N LYS A 46 -15.37 17.50 -6.06
CA LYS A 46 -14.46 16.36 -6.18
C LYS A 46 -15.32 15.15 -5.87
N GLU A 47 -15.62 14.32 -6.87
CA GLU A 47 -16.18 12.99 -6.64
C GLU A 47 -15.40 12.35 -5.49
N GLN A 48 -16.03 12.29 -4.31
CA GLN A 48 -15.40 11.73 -3.13
C GLN A 48 -15.41 10.22 -3.33
N VAL A 49 -14.35 9.71 -3.96
CA VAL A 49 -14.21 8.29 -4.24
C VAL A 49 -14.00 7.58 -2.91
N TYR A 50 -15.03 6.86 -2.45
CA TYR A 50 -14.94 5.98 -1.29
C TYR A 50 -14.00 4.81 -1.62
N LEU A 51 -13.11 4.48 -0.67
CA LEU A 51 -12.12 3.42 -0.86
C LEU A 51 -12.71 2.04 -0.50
N GLY A 52 -12.88 1.19 -1.50
CA GLY A 52 -13.39 -0.19 -1.35
C GLY A 52 -14.92 -0.25 -1.25
N VAL A 53 -15.43 -1.26 -0.52
CA VAL A 53 -16.88 -1.48 -0.34
C VAL A 53 -17.34 -0.93 1.01
N ASP A 54 -18.45 -0.21 1.03
CA ASP A 54 -19.02 0.32 2.27
C ASP A 54 -19.67 -0.78 3.13
N GLY A 55 -19.54 -0.65 4.45
CA GLY A 55 -20.02 -1.64 5.42
C GLY A 55 -19.23 -2.95 5.53
N VAL A 56 -18.14 -3.12 4.78
CA VAL A 56 -17.23 -4.28 4.85
C VAL A 56 -15.81 -3.80 5.10
N ASP A 57 -15.03 -4.45 5.99
CA ASP A 57 -13.64 -4.08 6.22
C ASP A 57 -12.82 -4.01 4.92
N PHE A 58 -11.99 -2.97 4.83
CA PHE A 58 -11.17 -2.71 3.65
C PHE A 58 -10.15 -3.84 3.42
N ASN A 59 -10.03 -4.26 2.16
CA ASN A 59 -8.96 -5.11 1.66
C ASN A 59 -8.47 -4.54 0.31
N PHE A 60 -7.17 -4.61 0.03
CA PHE A 60 -6.57 -4.28 -1.26
C PHE A 60 -7.16 -5.03 -2.46
N ASP A 61 -7.82 -6.17 -2.25
CA ASP A 61 -8.49 -6.93 -3.32
C ASP A 61 -9.81 -6.26 -3.77
N GLN A 62 -10.34 -5.29 -3.01
CA GLN A 62 -11.60 -4.61 -3.28
C GLN A 62 -11.44 -3.38 -4.20
N ILE A 63 -10.22 -3.00 -4.56
CA ILE A 63 -9.96 -1.85 -5.43
C ILE A 63 -9.67 -2.30 -6.86
N PRO A 64 -10.04 -1.49 -7.88
CA PRO A 64 -9.84 -1.85 -9.27
C PRO A 64 -8.35 -1.86 -9.67
N ASN A 65 -7.50 -1.16 -8.93
CA ASN A 65 -6.07 -1.13 -9.16
C ASN A 65 -5.42 -2.40 -8.61
N GLN A 66 -4.59 -3.05 -9.42
CA GLN A 66 -3.80 -4.18 -8.98
C GLN A 66 -2.78 -3.73 -7.93
N VAL A 67 -2.88 -4.26 -6.71
CA VAL A 67 -1.93 -4.01 -5.63
C VAL A 67 -1.28 -5.31 -5.20
N SER A 68 0.03 -5.42 -5.45
CA SER A 68 0.85 -6.54 -5.00
C SER A 68 1.79 -6.10 -3.88
N PHE A 69 2.15 -7.02 -3.00
CA PHE A 69 3.15 -6.79 -1.96
C PHE A 69 4.40 -7.60 -2.28
N ILE A 70 5.57 -6.98 -2.16
CA ILE A 70 6.84 -7.58 -2.56
C ILE A 70 7.89 -7.28 -1.49
N GLU A 71 8.60 -8.32 -1.05
CA GLU A 71 9.65 -8.23 -0.05
C GLU A 71 11.01 -7.99 -0.71
N THR A 72 11.75 -7.00 -0.22
CA THR A 72 13.05 -6.62 -0.78
C THR A 72 14.00 -6.14 0.31
N SER A 73 15.30 -6.08 -0.01
CA SER A 73 16.27 -5.37 0.80
C SER A 73 17.20 -4.53 -0.08
N PHE A 74 17.23 -3.24 0.19
CA PHE A 74 18.16 -2.30 -0.41
C PHE A 74 19.33 -2.10 0.56
N VAL A 75 20.46 -2.74 0.28
CA VAL A 75 21.65 -2.68 1.12
C VAL A 75 22.60 -1.65 0.53
N THR A 76 22.81 -0.55 1.27
CA THR A 76 23.79 0.49 0.93
C THR A 76 24.93 0.45 1.94
N SER A 77 26.18 0.49 1.47
CA SER A 77 27.37 0.60 2.32
C SER A 77 28.26 1.73 1.80
N VAL A 78 29.04 2.35 2.68
CA VAL A 78 29.97 3.43 2.30
C VAL A 78 31.07 2.91 1.37
N ASP A 79 31.44 1.63 1.51
CA ASP A 79 32.58 1.02 0.79
C ASP A 79 32.15 0.11 -0.37
N LYS A 80 30.85 -0.06 -0.61
CA LYS A 80 30.33 -0.95 -1.66
C LYS A 80 29.21 -0.28 -2.44
N LEU A 81 29.12 -0.63 -3.71
CA LEU A 81 27.99 -0.23 -4.54
C LEU A 81 26.67 -0.70 -3.91
N PRO A 82 25.59 0.09 -4.03
CA PRO A 82 24.29 -0.31 -3.55
C PRO A 82 23.86 -1.61 -4.22
N VAL A 83 23.46 -2.58 -3.40
CA VAL A 83 22.96 -3.89 -3.86
C VAL A 83 21.50 -3.99 -3.48
N LEU A 84 20.65 -4.30 -4.46
CA LEU A 84 19.30 -4.75 -4.17
C LEU A 84 19.29 -6.28 -4.09
N VAL A 85 18.68 -6.80 -3.03
CA VAL A 85 18.45 -8.22 -2.79
C VAL A 85 16.95 -8.52 -2.83
N GLY A 86 16.57 -9.64 -3.44
CA GLY A 86 15.16 -10.05 -3.56
C GLY A 86 14.37 -9.29 -4.62
N THR A 87 15.01 -8.89 -5.73
CA THR A 87 14.37 -8.08 -6.78
C THR A 87 13.66 -8.87 -7.85
N SER A 88 13.75 -10.21 -7.87
CA SER A 88 13.13 -11.04 -8.91
C SER A 88 11.65 -10.71 -9.07
N ASP A 89 10.96 -10.68 -7.93
CA ASP A 89 9.51 -10.52 -7.88
C ASP A 89 9.13 -9.08 -8.21
N LEU A 90 9.94 -8.11 -7.76
CA LEU A 90 9.77 -6.69 -8.09
C LEU A 90 9.96 -6.43 -9.58
N LEU A 91 11.03 -6.99 -10.18
CA LEU A 91 11.31 -6.83 -11.60
C LEU A 91 10.26 -7.52 -12.44
N SER A 92 9.85 -8.75 -12.08
CA SER A 92 8.76 -9.45 -12.76
C SER A 92 7.49 -8.61 -12.74
N TRP A 93 7.09 -8.10 -11.56
CA TRP A 93 5.89 -7.27 -11.44
C TRP A 93 6.00 -6.00 -12.27
N VAL A 94 7.15 -5.31 -12.27
CA VAL A 94 7.35 -4.11 -13.08
C VAL A 94 7.27 -4.41 -14.57
N MET A 95 7.86 -5.52 -15.04
CA MET A 95 7.82 -5.89 -16.46
C MET A 95 6.40 -6.23 -16.91
N ASP A 96 5.64 -6.98 -16.09
CA ASP A 96 4.24 -7.31 -16.38
C ASP A 96 3.37 -6.06 -16.56
N GLN A 97 3.69 -4.95 -15.85
CA GLN A 97 2.97 -3.67 -15.99
C GLN A 97 3.44 -2.81 -17.16
N ILE A 98 4.61 -3.09 -17.74
CA ILE A 98 5.16 -2.34 -18.90
C ILE A 98 4.66 -2.95 -20.22
N ASP A 99 4.37 -4.25 -20.22
CA ASP A 99 3.86 -4.98 -21.39
C ASP A 99 2.32 -4.86 -21.58
N GLU A 100 1.61 -4.19 -20.67
CA GLU A 100 0.19 -3.76 -20.81
C GLU A 100 0.05 -2.38 -21.47
#